data_AF-A0A1F4LNN0-F1
#
_entry.id   AF-A0A1F4LNN0-F1
#
_cell.length_a   1.000
_cell.length_b   1.000
_cell.length_c   1.000
_cell.angle_alpha   90.00
_cell.angle_beta   90.00
_cell.angle_gamma   90.00
#
_symmetry.space_group_name_H-M   'P 1'
#
loop_
_entity.id
_entity.type
_entity.pdbx_description
1 polymer ?
#
loop_
_entity_poly.entity_id
_entity_poly.type
_entity_poly.pdbx_seq_one_letter_code
_entity_poly.pdbx_strand_id
1 'polypeptide(L)' 'MSMQQWNVRVVRDGEAVHIGKVGESTEALARCAALSRFGLSEDEVEADGIRPRGAAIYPDEDFDVSPAL' A
#
# COMPACT_ATOMS: atom_id res chain seq x y z
N MET A 1 6.60 22.36 0.59
CA MET A 1 5.62 21.51 -0.11
C MET A 1 4.49 21.23 0.86
N SER A 2 3.22 21.34 0.47
CA SER A 2 2.08 21.04 1.34
C SER A 2 1.88 19.53 1.45
N MET A 3 1.62 19.02 2.65
CA MET A 3 1.19 17.62 2.81
C MET A 3 -0.22 17.46 2.25
N GLN A 4 -0.46 16.36 1.55
CA GLN A 4 -1.80 15.92 1.17
C GLN A 4 -2.02 14.46 1.57
N GLN A 5 -3.27 14.04 1.61
CA GLN A 5 -3.62 12.64 1.81
C GLN A 5 -3.60 11.89 0.49
N TRP A 6 -3.13 10.64 0.53
CA TRP A 6 -3.06 9.72 -0.60
C TRP A 6 -3.75 8.42 -0.24
N ASN A 7 -4.66 7.95 -1.08
CA ASN A 7 -5.22 6.61 -1.02
C ASN A 7 -4.16 5.61 -1.49
N VAL A 8 -4.08 4.46 -0.84
CA VAL A 8 -3.24 3.32 -1.24
C VAL A 8 -4.15 2.19 -1.72
N ARG A 9 -3.87 1.67 -2.92
CA ARG A 9 -4.63 0.57 -3.52
C ARG A 9 -3.69 -0.51 -4.05
N VAL A 10 -4.13 -1.76 -3.98
CA VAL A 10 -3.48 -2.92 -4.61
C VAL A 10 -4.42 -3.54 -5.63
N VAL A 11 -3.89 -4.22 -6.63
CA VAL A 11 -4.72 -4.96 -7.61
C VAL A 11 -4.81 -6.43 -7.18
N ARG A 12 -6.02 -6.88 -6.84
CA ARG A 12 -6.30 -8.27 -6.45
C ARG A 12 -7.41 -8.82 -7.32
N ASP A 13 -7.18 -9.97 -7.93
CA ASP A 13 -8.18 -10.63 -8.80
C ASP A 13 -8.73 -9.70 -9.90
N GLY A 14 -7.91 -8.75 -10.38
CA GLY A 14 -8.28 -7.74 -11.39
C GLY A 14 -9.00 -6.51 -10.85
N GLU A 15 -9.24 -6.43 -9.54
CA GLU A 15 -9.91 -5.30 -8.89
C GLU A 15 -8.95 -4.46 -8.05
N ALA A 16 -9.11 -3.13 -8.11
CA ALA A 16 -8.36 -2.21 -7.25
C ALA A 16 -8.98 -2.17 -5.85
N VAL A 17 -8.28 -2.75 -4.88
CA VAL A 17 -8.70 -2.82 -3.47
C VAL A 17 -8.01 -1.69 -2.69
N HIS A 18 -8.81 -0.83 -2.04
CA HIS A 18 -8.29 0.21 -1.15
C HIS A 18 -7.88 -0.38 0.21
N ILE A 19 -6.62 -0.16 0.58
CA ILE A 19 -6.03 -0.76 1.79
C ILE A 19 -5.70 0.27 2.88
N GLY A 20 -5.71 1.56 2.56
CA GLY A 20 -5.42 2.61 3.54
C GLY A 20 -5.03 3.95 2.92
N LYS A 21 -4.52 4.85 3.77
CA LYS A 21 -4.04 6.18 3.35
C LYS A 21 -2.68 6.51 3.95
N VAL A 22 -1.92 7.37 3.27
CA VAL A 22 -0.69 8.01 3.77
C VAL A 22 -0.73 9.51 3.56
N GLY A 23 -0.01 10.27 4.40
CA GLY A 23 0.07 11.72 4.29
C GLY A 23 1.45 12.14 3.82
N GLU A 24 1.56 12.62 2.59
CA GLU A 24 2.85 12.96 1.97
C GLU A 24 2.74 14.15 1.03
N SER A 25 3.88 14.77 0.73
CA SER A 25 3.92 16.00 -0.07
C SER A 25 4.01 15.79 -1.59
N THR A 26 4.43 14.59 -2.02
CA THR A 26 4.51 14.21 -3.43
C THR A 26 4.08 12.75 -3.60
N GLU A 27 3.71 12.36 -4.82
CA GLU A 27 3.34 10.98 -5.14
C GLU A 27 4.49 10.01 -4.85
N ALA A 28 5.73 10.35 -5.23
CA ALA A 28 6.90 9.51 -5.01
C ALA A 28 7.12 9.24 -3.50
N LEU A 29 6.99 10.26 -2.66
CA LEU A 29 7.07 10.09 -1.21
C LEU A 29 5.89 9.27 -0.68
N ALA A 30 4.68 9.47 -1.22
CA ALA A 30 3.51 8.67 -0.87
C ALA A 30 3.71 7.18 -1.20
N ARG A 31 4.33 6.84 -2.34
CA ARG A 31 4.67 5.45 -2.69
C ARG A 31 5.68 4.86 -1.70
N CYS A 32 6.72 5.60 -1.33
CA CYS A 32 7.67 5.16 -0.31
C CYS A 32 7.00 4.95 1.06
N ALA A 33 6.17 5.90 1.50
CA ALA A 33 5.43 5.81 2.76
C ALA A 33 4.43 4.64 2.76
N ALA A 34 3.78 4.38 1.62
CA ALA A 34 2.88 3.25 1.46
C ALA A 34 3.61 1.91 1.61
N LEU A 35 4.76 1.71 0.95
CA LEU A 35 5.58 0.52 1.13
C LEU A 35 6.09 0.37 2.56
N SER A 36 6.56 1.46 3.18
CA SER A 36 7.03 1.41 4.56
C SER A 36 5.93 1.05 5.57
N ARG A 37 4.66 1.37 5.28
CA ARG A 37 3.54 1.18 6.20
C ARG A 37 2.76 -0.10 5.96
N PHE A 38 2.59 -0.48 4.70
CA PHE A 38 1.72 -1.57 4.27
C PHE A 38 2.49 -2.70 3.57
N GLY A 39 3.74 -2.49 3.18
CA GLY A 39 4.56 -3.53 2.55
C GLY A 39 4.90 -4.65 3.52
N LEU A 40 4.79 -5.88 3.03
CA LEU A 40 5.31 -7.07 3.70
C LEU A 40 6.56 -7.57 2.97
N SER A 41 7.52 -8.08 3.74
CA SER A 41 8.64 -8.85 3.23
C SER A 41 8.24 -10.31 2.99
N GLU A 42 9.02 -11.03 2.16
CA GLU A 42 8.80 -12.47 1.90
C GLU A 42 8.82 -13.29 3.21
N ASP A 43 9.72 -12.94 4.14
CA ASP A 43 9.86 -13.59 5.45
C ASP A 43 8.61 -13.41 6.34
N GLU A 44 7.97 -12.24 6.30
CA GLU A 44 6.73 -11.96 7.05
C GLU A 44 5.52 -12.71 6.49
N VAL A 45 5.49 -12.94 5.18
CA VAL A 45 4.41 -13.71 4.52
C VAL A 45 4.51 -15.19 4.88
N GLU A 46 5.71 -15.73 4.98
CA GLU A 46 5.95 -17.14 5.31
C GLU A 46 5.67 -17.44 6.80
N ALA A 47 6.03 -16.50 7.69
CA ALA A 47 5.85 -16.67 9.13
C ALA A 47 4.38 -16.69 9.58
N ASP A 48 3.50 -15.92 8.93
CA ASP A 48 2.14 -15.68 9.43
C ASP A 48 1.11 -16.74 8.99
N GLY A 49 1.43 -17.58 7.99
CA GLY A 49 0.60 -18.71 7.51
C GLY A 49 -0.80 -18.36 6.98
N ILE A 50 -1.28 -17.15 7.25
CA ILE A 50 -2.56 -16.56 6.90
C ILE A 50 -2.25 -15.17 6.37
N ARG A 51 -2.20 -15.04 5.04
CA ARG A 51 -2.10 -13.75 4.34
C ARG A 51 -3.07 -12.75 5.00
N PRO A 52 -2.60 -11.65 5.64
CA PRO A 52 -3.49 -10.65 6.23
C PRO A 52 -4.37 -10.04 5.13
N ARG A 53 -5.60 -10.57 5.00
CA ARG A 53 -6.53 -10.12 3.97
C ARG A 53 -6.93 -8.67 4.27
N GLY A 54 -6.38 -7.74 3.48
CA GLY A 54 -7.03 -6.45 3.24
C GLY A 54 -6.20 -5.20 3.54
N ALA A 55 -5.11 -5.28 4.30
CA ALA A 55 -4.36 -4.09 4.72
C ALA A 55 -2.86 -4.09 4.36
N ALA A 56 -2.42 -5.04 3.53
CA ALA A 56 -1.01 -5.21 3.15
C ALA A 56 -0.78 -5.09 1.64
N ILE A 57 0.47 -4.81 1.25
CA ILE A 57 1.04 -4.91 -0.08
C ILE A 57 2.00 -6.10 -0.05
N TYR A 58 1.70 -7.18 -0.79
CA TYR A 58 2.60 -8.33 -0.89
C TYR A 58 3.78 -8.06 -1.85
N PRO A 59 4.93 -8.77 -1.70
CA PRO A 59 6.09 -8.59 -2.58
C PRO A 59 5.80 -8.77 -4.08
N ASP A 60 4.80 -9.58 -4.41
CA ASP A 60 4.35 -9.90 -5.76
C ASP A 60 3.21 -9.00 -6.28
N GLU A 61 2.69 -8.10 -5.44
CA GLU A 61 1.61 -7.17 -5.82
C GLU A 61 2.16 -5.85 -6.37
N ASP A 62 1.51 -5.36 -7.44
CA ASP A 62 1.62 -3.95 -7.80
C ASP A 62 0.63 -3.10 -6.98
N PHE A 63 1.01 -1.86 -6.71
CA PHE A 63 0.21 -0.93 -5.95
C PHE A 63 0.27 0.49 -6.51
N ASP A 64 -0.80 1.23 -6.29
CA ASP A 64 -0.96 2.61 -6.73
C ASP A 64 -1.27 3.54 -5.55
N VAL A 65 -0.87 4.80 -5.69
CA VAL A 65 -1.28 5.87 -4.79
C VAL A 65 -1.96 6.98 -5.56
N SER A 66 -3.13 7.41 -5.08
CA SER A 66 -3.89 8.51 -5.69
C SER A 66 -4.20 9.58 -4.67
N PRO A 67 -4.34 10.86 -5.03
CA PRO A 67 -4.85 11.88 -4.12
C PRO A 67 -6.16 11.43 -3.46
N ALA A 68 -6.28 11.64 -2.15
CA ALA A 68 -7.52 11.48 -1.43
C ALA A 68 -8.27 12.82 -1.48
N LEU A 69 -9.46 12.80 -2.07
CA LEU A 69 -10.40 13.93 -2.07
C LEU A 69 -10.82 14.29 -0.64
#